data_AF-A0A6G2DQH6-F1
#
_entry.id   AF-A0A6G2DQH6-F1
#
_cell.length_a   1.000
_cell.length_b   1.000
_cell.length_c   1.000
_cell.angle_alpha   90.00
_cell.angle_beta   90.00
_cell.angle_gamma   90.00
#
_symmetry.space_group_name_H-M   'P 1'
#
loop_
_entity.id
_entity.type
_entity.pdbx_description
1 polymer ?
#
loop_
_entity_poly.entity_id
_entity_poly.type
_entity_poly.pdbx_seq_one_letter_code
_entity_poly.pdbx_strand_id
1 'polypeptide(L)' 'NITFYKGIHPNLDKAIDYLYQHRKDSFELGKYEIDGDKVFLVVQENVLNQVENNQFEHHKNYADLHLLVEGHEYSSYGSR' A
#
# COMPACT_ATOMS: atom_id res chain seq x y z
N ASN A 1 7.38 -6.84 -10.22
CA ASN A 1 6.59 -6.59 -11.45
C ASN A 1 5.11 -6.76 -11.08
N ILE A 2 4.47 -5.67 -10.64
CA ILE A 2 3.17 -5.72 -9.92
C ILE A 2 1.99 -6.09 -10.83
N THR A 3 2.15 -5.96 -12.15
CA THR A 3 1.15 -6.36 -13.14
C THR A 3 0.82 -7.85 -13.14
N PHE A 4 1.69 -8.72 -12.60
CA PHE A 4 1.40 -10.15 -12.48
C PHE A 4 0.24 -10.46 -11.53
N TYR A 5 -0.10 -9.53 -10.64
CA TYR A 5 -1.21 -9.69 -9.70
C TYR A 5 -2.55 -9.20 -10.25
N LYS A 6 -2.59 -8.75 -11.52
CA LYS A 6 -3.84 -8.40 -12.18
C LYS A 6 -4.74 -9.61 -12.37
N GLY A 7 -6.05 -9.40 -12.32
CA GLY A 7 -7.08 -10.42 -12.47
C GLY A 7 -7.41 -11.18 -11.19
N ILE A 8 -6.71 -10.92 -10.08
CA ILE A 8 -7.05 -11.49 -8.76
C ILE A 8 -8.30 -10.81 -8.19
N HIS A 9 -8.40 -9.49 -8.31
CA HIS A 9 -9.57 -8.74 -7.85
C HIS A 9 -9.70 -7.40 -8.59
N PRO A 10 -10.92 -6.95 -8.97
CA PRO A 10 -11.12 -5.69 -9.70
C PRO A 10 -10.55 -4.45 -9.00
N ASN A 11 -10.61 -4.39 -7.67
CA ASN A 11 -10.05 -3.26 -6.92
C ASN A 11 -8.52 -3.22 -6.97
N LEU A 12 -7.87 -4.40 -7.01
CA LEU A 12 -6.42 -4.49 -7.15
C LEU A 12 -5.99 -4.06 -8.55
N ASP A 13 -6.75 -4.44 -9.58
CA ASP A 13 -6.52 -4.00 -10.95
C ASP A 13 -6.57 -2.48 -11.06
N LYS A 14 -7.59 -1.83 -10.45
CA LYS A 14 -7.70 -0.37 -10.37
C LYS A 14 -6.49 0.27 -9.70
N ALA A 15 -6.03 -0.29 -8.58
CA ALA A 15 -4.84 0.21 -7.88
C ALA A 15 -3.58 0.10 -8.75
N ILE A 16 -3.38 -1.05 -9.40
CA ILE A 16 -2.24 -1.26 -10.30
C ILE A 16 -2.30 -0.30 -11.50
N ASP A 17 -3.48 -0.14 -12.12
CA ASP A 17 -3.66 0.78 -13.24
C ASP A 17 -3.34 2.22 -12.86
N TYR A 18 -3.84 2.66 -11.70
CA TYR A 18 -3.56 3.99 -11.18
C TYR A 18 -2.04 4.22 -10.99
N LEU A 19 -1.35 3.27 -10.37
CA LEU A 19 0.10 3.34 -10.17
C LEU A 19 0.87 3.39 -11.50
N TYR A 20 0.45 2.63 -12.51
CA TYR A 20 1.11 2.67 -13.83
C TYR A 20 0.87 3.97 -14.59
N GLN A 21 -0.34 4.52 -14.48
CA GLN A 21 -0.68 5.82 -15.08
C GLN A 21 0.16 6.95 -14.48
N HIS A 22 0.36 6.94 -13.16
CA HIS A 22 1.05 7.99 -12.41
C HIS A 22 2.50 7.63 -12.06
N ARG A 23 3.09 6.60 -12.69
CA ARG A 23 4.44 6.09 -12.35
C ARG A 23 5.58 7.10 -12.52
N LYS A 24 5.33 8.18 -13.27
CA LYS A 24 6.29 9.26 -13.52
C LYS A 24 6.04 10.48 -12.63
N ASP A 25 4.94 10.44 -11.88
CA ASP A 25 4.51 11.55 -11.05
C ASP A 25 5.19 11.44 -9.69
N SER A 26 5.44 12.58 -9.08
CA SER A 26 5.83 12.65 -7.68
C SER A 26 4.56 12.81 -6.86
N PHE A 27 4.35 11.92 -5.90
CA PHE A 27 3.24 12.04 -4.97
C PHE A 27 3.66 12.90 -3.78
N GLU A 28 2.78 13.81 -3.36
CA GLU A 28 2.90 14.51 -2.09
C GLU A 28 2.36 13.62 -0.95
N LEU A 29 2.72 13.93 0.29
CA LEU A 29 2.20 13.23 1.45
C LEU A 29 0.69 13.45 1.56
N GLY A 30 -0.07 12.37 1.77
CA GLY A 30 -1.52 12.45 1.91
C GLY A 30 -2.25 11.23 1.37
N LYS A 31 -3.57 11.40 1.20
CA LYS A 31 -4.47 10.36 0.70
C LYS A 31 -5.00 10.75 -0.68
N TYR A 32 -4.89 9.83 -1.62
CA TYR A 32 -5.43 9.94 -2.98
C TYR A 32 -6.56 8.93 -3.16
N GLU A 33 -7.76 9.42 -3.47
CA GLU A 33 -8.91 8.56 -3.75
C GLU A 33 -8.89 8.08 -5.20
N ILE A 34 -8.90 6.76 -5.40
CA ILE A 34 -8.84 6.13 -6.72
C ILE A 34 -10.24 5.64 -7.13
N ASP A 35 -10.99 5.06 -6.18
CA ASP A 35 -12.35 4.56 -6.38
C ASP A 35 -13.20 4.78 -5.13
N GLY A 36 -13.44 6.05 -4.80
CA GLY A 36 -14.17 6.44 -3.59
C GLY A 36 -13.54 5.86 -2.32
N ASP A 37 -14.33 5.13 -1.54
CA ASP A 37 -13.90 4.45 -0.31
C ASP A 37 -13.29 3.06 -0.56
N LYS A 38 -13.35 2.51 -1.78
CA LYS A 38 -12.94 1.13 -2.08
C LYS A 38 -11.47 0.98 -2.41
N VAL A 39 -10.89 1.99 -3.04
CA VAL A 39 -9.48 2.01 -3.44
C VAL A 39 -8.93 3.42 -3.22
N PHE A 40 -7.91 3.51 -2.39
CA PHE A 40 -7.20 4.75 -2.12
C PHE A 40 -5.73 4.46 -1.90
N LEU A 41 -4.88 5.41 -2.26
CA LEU A 41 -3.45 5.37 -1.99
C LEU A 41 -3.16 6.31 -0.83
N VAL A 42 -2.38 5.83 0.14
CA VAL A 42 -1.85 6.66 1.22
C VAL A 42 -0.35 6.78 1.00
N VAL A 43 0.13 8.01 0.86
CA VAL A 43 1.54 8.35 0.72
C VAL A 43 1.97 8.99 2.03
N GLN A 44 2.88 8.31 2.72
CA GLN A 44 3.33 8.70 4.05
C GLN A 44 4.82 8.47 4.19
N GLU A 45 5.46 9.33 4.98
CA GLU A 45 6.81 9.13 5.49
C GLU A 45 6.71 8.58 6.91
N ASN A 46 7.24 7.39 7.11
CA ASN A 46 7.28 6.76 8.43
C ASN A 46 8.70 6.76 8.98
N VAL A 47 8.83 7.14 10.25
CA VAL A 47 10.03 6.86 11.03
C VAL A 47 9.83 5.48 11.64
N LEU A 48 10.70 4.53 11.30
CA LEU A 48 10.65 3.18 11.87
C LEU A 48 10.63 3.26 13.40
N ASN A 49 9.66 2.58 14.00
CA ASN A 49 9.61 2.45 15.43
C ASN A 49 10.79 1.57 15.87
N GLN A 50 11.76 2.15 16.58
CA GLN A 50 12.95 1.44 17.06
C GLN A 50 12.66 0.55 18.28
N VAL A 51 11.43 0.62 18.80
CA VAL A 51 10.98 -0.17 19.95
C VAL A 51 10.35 -1.45 19.43
N GLU A 52 10.92 -2.61 19.79
CA GLU A 52 10.25 -3.89 19.63
C GLU A 52 8.91 -3.84 20.36
N ASN A 53 7.82 -3.92 19.61
CA ASN A 53 6.49 -4.09 20.17
C ASN A 53 5.81 -5.29 19.48
N ASN A 54 4.95 -5.99 20.23
CA ASN A 54 4.19 -7.15 19.73
C ASN A 54 2.79 -6.75 19.22
N GLN A 55 2.59 -5.49 18.79
CA GLN A 55 1.31 -5.04 18.27
C GLN A 55 1.24 -5.33 16.77
N PHE A 56 0.50 -6.37 16.41
CA PHE A 56 0.18 -6.69 15.02
C PHE A 56 -1.14 -6.02 14.63
N GLU A 57 -1.12 -5.23 13.57
CA GLU A 57 -2.33 -4.67 12.95
C GLU A 57 -2.96 -5.69 11.99
N HIS A 58 -4.29 -5.73 11.94
CA HIS A 58 -5.01 -6.52 10.95
C HIS A 58 -6.25 -5.76 10.48
N HIS A 59 -6.49 -5.77 9.18
CA HIS A 59 -7.66 -5.14 8.57
C HIS A 59 -8.67 -6.22 8.17
N LYS A 60 -9.95 -6.01 8.54
CA LYS A 60 -11.05 -6.91 8.13
C LYS A 60 -11.71 -6.49 6.82
N ASN A 61 -11.69 -5.20 6.51
CA ASN A 61 -12.45 -4.60 5.41
C ASN A 61 -11.59 -4.24 4.19
N TYR A 62 -10.28 -4.13 4.39
CA TYR A 62 -9.32 -3.71 3.37
C TYR A 62 -8.17 -4.69 3.32
N ALA A 63 -7.62 -4.87 2.11
CA ALA A 63 -6.38 -5.59 1.90
C ALA A 63 -5.30 -4.57 1.57
N ASP A 64 -4.12 -4.73 2.18
CA ASP A 64 -3.04 -3.76 2.03
C ASP A 64 -2.12 -4.13 0.87
N LEU A 65 -1.72 -3.09 0.14
CA LEU A 65 -0.70 -3.15 -0.89
C LEU A 65 0.40 -2.14 -0.54
N HIS A 66 1.39 -2.58 0.24
CA HIS A 66 2.50 -1.74 0.66
C HIS A 66 3.62 -1.74 -0.39
N LEU A 67 4.06 -0.52 -0.75
CA LEU A 67 5.17 -0.29 -1.67
C LEU A 67 6.17 0.63 -1.00
N LEU A 68 7.40 0.16 -0.84
CA LEU A 68 8.50 0.97 -0.35
C LEU A 68 9.05 1.81 -1.50
N VAL A 69 8.89 3.14 -1.42
CA VAL A 69 9.34 4.08 -2.47
C VAL A 69 10.83 4.37 -2.31
N GLU A 70 11.30 4.62 -1.09
CA GLU A 70 12.70 4.90 -0.76
C GLU A 70 13.01 4.44 0.67
N GLY A 71 14.28 4.12 0.95
CA GLY A 71 14.73 3.69 2.27
C GLY A 71 14.72 2.18 2.46
N HIS A 72 14.66 1.74 3.72
CA HIS A 72 14.59 0.33 4.11
C HIS A 72 13.58 0.19 5.24
N GLU A 73 12.63 -0.71 5.08
CA GLU A 73 11.61 -1.04 6.08
C GLU A 73 11.65 -2.54 6.36
N TYR A 74 11.53 -2.89 7.65
CA TYR A 74 11.39 -4.28 8.09
C TYR A 74 9.95 -4.50 8.53
N SER A 75 9.27 -5.46 7.90
CA SER A 75 7.91 -5.86 8.27
C SER A 75 7.90 -7.29 8.77
N SER A 76 7.39 -7.48 9.98
CA SER A 76 7.10 -8.81 10.55
C SER A 76 5.67 -9.20 10.18
N TYR A 77 5.48 -10.41 9.64
CA TYR A 77 4.16 -10.96 9.33
C TYR A 77 3.86 -12.17 10.21
N GLY A 78 2.59 -12.37 10.56
CA GLY A 78 2.11 -13.55 11.27
C GLY A 78 0.84 -14.08 10.62
N SER A 79 0.81 -15.39 10.33
CA SER A 79 -0.42 -16.09 9.91
C SER A 79 -1.00 -16.83 11.10
N ARG A 80 -2.29 -16.68 11.35
CA ARG A 80 -3.00 -17.47 12.36
C ARG A 80 -3.69 -18.68 11.73
#